data_AF-A0A0K9NAD0-F1
#
_entry.id   AF-A0A0K9NAD0-F1
#
_cell.length_a   1.000
_cell.length_b   1.000
_cell.length_c   1.000
_cell.angle_alpha   90.00
_cell.angle_beta   90.00
_cell.angle_gamma   90.00
#
_symmetry.space_group_name_H-M   'P 1'
#
loop_
_entity.id
_entity.type
_entity.pdbx_description
1 polymer ?
#
loop_
_entity_poly.entity_id
_entity_poly.type
_entity_poly.pdbx_seq_one_letter_code
_entity_poly.pdbx_strand_id
1 'polypeptide(L)'
;MYCRKCGSPNEEGARFCAKCGVEIEPPQVQEDKVKKVKKIRLWAGAAVILLAAAVLAGYFAMKNVDAKGEYEEYMAKADKYLETLDYEKAETEYLKAIAIDPRQEEPYMKLAELYEANGEPEKAESILAKADKKVPEKNRKKLEQKKEEAKQNTEQKENYKATWESEPQIEADAIYYLAESDYYEKPANELKRQLLSPYAVIQTEEGKGLVGIDGEMEGGLEYKEIHTYVGQYLLERSEPVYDDEMQNEWTMYRISEDTDGIEPAWGLGDGAPMDIFYECDGELISVLDNSSSFYEARKDMPEGAFPVRHYEEPYSDSTIGNSLYEWMETGGRYAVYNDGEPVTDFIYEECGTASSGLLAVKKDGRWGYVDESGKEVIPAEFDASWHYYSTPESYGEEYEDYCYAATEGYVVLCKEGKWEMRDTSGETVIPSGIYEELLPVYEGKCWAKKDGRWGVLKIYEWKEEETQENVDEADAQESGEADSAYTVYESGPVELTGTIQYEKGMHPNGEELDVLLLKLDTPAGFRVGGGAEEETTYDNCTDIQIFNPISDMDESWNGKHVKVTGQLRGDAHTAYYFRNYVIDSANISEIR
;
A
#
# COMPACT_ATOMS: atom_id res chain seq x y z
N MET A 1 51.87 46.93 -93.12
CA MET A 1 50.78 45.92 -93.16
C MET A 1 49.98 46.06 -94.46
N TYR A 2 49.40 44.99 -95.02
CA TYR A 2 48.55 45.08 -96.22
C TYR A 2 47.06 45.11 -95.86
N CYS A 3 46.27 45.96 -96.51
CA CYS A 3 44.83 46.02 -96.27
C CYS A 3 44.14 44.74 -96.77
N ARG A 4 43.42 44.04 -95.90
CA ARG A 4 42.71 42.80 -96.26
C ARG A 4 41.56 42.99 -97.26
N LYS A 5 41.05 44.23 -97.42
CA LYS A 5 39.96 44.54 -98.36
C LYS A 5 40.44 44.91 -99.76
N CYS A 6 41.48 45.74 -99.88
CA CYS A 6 41.94 46.25 -101.19
C CYS A 6 43.40 45.93 -101.54
N GLY A 7 44.13 45.25 -100.66
CA GLY A 7 45.48 44.77 -100.92
C GLY A 7 46.57 45.85 -100.94
N SER A 8 46.26 47.12 -100.65
CA SER A 8 47.29 48.16 -100.67
C SER A 8 48.23 48.06 -99.46
N PRO A 9 49.53 48.37 -99.62
CA PRO A 9 50.44 48.50 -98.50
C PRO A 9 50.05 49.73 -97.66
N ASN A 10 50.17 49.62 -96.34
CA ASN A 10 49.98 50.70 -95.37
C ASN A 10 51.15 50.68 -94.37
N GLU A 11 51.45 51.85 -93.80
CA GLU A 11 52.48 52.03 -92.78
C GLU A 11 52.21 51.16 -91.53
N GLU A 12 53.28 50.82 -90.83
CA GLU A 12 53.22 49.98 -89.64
C GLU A 12 52.55 50.76 -88.50
N GLY A 13 51.43 50.25 -87.97
CA GLY A 13 50.61 50.94 -86.96
C GLY A 13 49.45 51.80 -87.51
N ALA A 14 49.23 51.84 -88.84
CA ALA A 14 48.11 52.56 -89.43
C ALA A 14 46.74 51.99 -88.98
N ARG A 15 45.89 52.84 -88.38
CA ARG A 15 44.55 52.44 -87.90
C ARG A 15 43.53 52.26 -89.03
N PHE A 16 43.65 53.02 -90.12
CA PHE A 16 42.79 52.90 -91.30
C PHE A 16 43.62 52.76 -92.57
N CYS A 17 43.09 52.05 -93.56
CA CYS A 17 43.73 51.94 -94.86
C CYS A 17 43.70 53.27 -95.61
N ALA A 18 44.86 53.81 -95.96
CA ALA A 18 45.00 55.09 -96.64
C ALA A 18 44.30 55.13 -98.03
N LYS A 19 44.07 53.97 -98.65
CA LYS A 19 43.43 53.87 -99.97
C LYS A 19 41.91 53.72 -99.92
N CYS A 20 41.37 52.94 -98.98
CA CYS A 20 39.95 52.57 -98.98
C CYS A 20 39.20 52.88 -97.67
N GLY A 21 39.90 53.47 -96.69
CA GLY A 21 39.30 53.96 -95.44
C GLY A 21 38.89 52.87 -94.43
N VAL A 22 39.07 51.59 -94.72
CA VAL A 22 38.72 50.49 -93.80
C VAL A 22 39.72 50.38 -92.65
N GLU A 23 39.21 50.18 -91.43
CA GLU A 23 40.01 50.00 -90.21
C GLU A 23 40.87 48.72 -90.28
N ILE A 24 42.10 48.81 -89.78
CA ILE A 24 43.07 47.71 -89.75
C ILE A 24 43.28 47.35 -88.28
N GLU A 25 42.68 46.25 -87.82
CA GLU A 25 42.80 45.80 -86.42
C GLU A 25 44.15 45.12 -86.15
N PRO A 26 44.81 45.37 -85.00
CA PRO A 26 46.02 44.67 -84.58
C PRO A 26 45.71 43.24 -84.07
N PRO A 27 46.63 42.27 -84.20
CA PRO A 27 46.41 40.91 -83.70
C PRO A 27 46.39 40.88 -82.17
N GLN A 28 45.34 40.28 -81.60
CA GLN A 28 45.17 40.08 -80.15
C GLN A 28 46.14 39.01 -79.61
N VAL A 29 46.83 39.30 -78.51
CA VAL A 29 47.72 38.36 -77.79
C VAL A 29 46.87 37.45 -76.88
N GLN A 30 47.12 36.14 -76.94
CA GLN A 30 46.36 35.08 -76.26
C GLN A 30 46.46 35.12 -74.71
N GLU A 31 45.30 35.13 -74.03
CA GLU A 31 45.15 35.06 -72.55
C GLU A 31 44.93 33.63 -71.98
N ASP A 32 45.27 32.56 -72.69
CA ASP A 32 44.81 31.20 -72.30
C ASP A 32 45.52 30.55 -71.10
N LYS A 33 46.73 31.00 -70.72
CA LYS A 33 47.49 30.38 -69.60
C LYS A 33 47.03 30.85 -68.21
N VAL A 34 46.49 32.06 -68.06
CA VAL A 34 46.08 32.61 -66.75
C VAL A 34 44.72 32.06 -66.29
N LYS A 35 43.78 31.81 -67.22
CA LYS A 35 42.46 31.23 -66.90
C LYS A 35 42.56 29.75 -66.47
N LYS A 36 43.48 28.97 -67.04
CA LYS A 36 43.68 27.54 -66.70
C LYS A 36 44.25 27.36 -65.29
N VAL A 37 45.21 28.20 -64.88
CA VAL A 37 45.80 28.18 -63.53
C VAL A 37 44.82 28.67 -62.46
N LYS A 38 43.98 29.69 -62.76
CA LYS A 38 42.91 30.13 -61.85
C LYS A 38 41.85 29.04 -61.62
N LYS A 39 41.43 28.31 -62.66
CA LYS A 39 40.51 27.16 -62.51
C LYS A 39 41.12 26.02 -61.68
N ILE A 40 42.39 25.65 -61.90
CA ILE A 40 43.07 24.61 -61.11
C ILE A 40 43.20 25.01 -59.64
N ARG A 41 43.53 26.27 -59.34
CA ARG A 41 43.58 26.77 -57.95
C ARG A 41 42.20 26.81 -57.28
N LEU A 42 41.13 27.09 -58.03
CA LEU A 42 39.76 27.07 -57.52
C LEU A 42 39.30 25.63 -57.18
N TRP A 43 39.58 24.66 -58.06
CA TRP A 43 39.26 23.24 -57.82
C TRP A 43 40.14 22.62 -56.72
N ALA A 44 41.42 23.01 -56.63
CA ALA A 44 42.28 22.61 -55.52
C ALA A 44 41.78 23.18 -54.18
N GLY A 45 41.33 24.44 -54.15
CA GLY A 45 40.71 25.03 -52.96
C GLY A 45 39.40 24.32 -52.55
N ALA A 46 38.54 23.99 -53.52
CA ALA A 46 37.31 23.24 -53.27
C ALA A 46 37.58 21.82 -52.75
N ALA A 47 38.61 21.13 -53.28
CA ALA A 47 39.02 19.81 -52.82
C ALA A 47 39.55 19.83 -51.38
N VAL A 48 40.31 20.86 -50.99
CA VAL A 48 40.79 21.04 -49.61
C VAL A 48 39.63 21.28 -48.64
N ILE A 49 38.64 22.07 -49.02
CA ILE A 49 37.44 22.32 -48.20
C ILE A 49 36.61 21.03 -48.03
N LEU A 50 36.43 20.25 -49.10
CA LEU A 50 35.73 18.96 -49.03
C LEU A 50 36.47 17.94 -48.17
N LEU A 51 37.81 17.87 -48.26
CA LEU A 51 38.63 17.03 -47.40
C LEU A 51 38.54 17.46 -45.93
N ALA A 52 38.60 18.77 -45.65
CA ALA A 52 38.43 19.28 -44.29
C ALA A 52 37.04 18.94 -43.72
N ALA A 53 35.98 19.09 -44.53
CA ALA A 53 34.62 18.70 -44.14
C ALA A 53 34.48 17.19 -43.91
N ALA A 54 35.13 16.35 -44.72
CA ALA A 54 35.13 14.89 -44.54
C ALA A 54 35.90 14.44 -43.29
N VAL A 55 37.04 15.08 -42.98
CA VAL A 55 37.80 14.83 -41.74
C VAL A 55 37.01 15.29 -40.51
N LEU A 56 36.37 16.46 -40.57
CA LEU A 56 35.48 16.93 -39.52
C LEU A 56 34.28 15.98 -39.33
N ALA A 57 33.63 15.57 -40.42
CA ALA A 57 32.54 14.59 -40.36
C ALA A 57 33.00 13.25 -39.79
N GLY A 58 34.18 12.76 -40.19
CA GLY A 58 34.78 11.53 -39.64
C GLY A 58 35.14 11.65 -38.16
N TYR A 59 35.63 12.81 -37.72
CA TYR A 59 35.91 13.10 -36.31
C TYR A 59 34.61 13.13 -35.48
N PHE A 60 33.57 13.82 -35.95
CA PHE A 60 32.26 13.81 -35.29
C PHE A 60 31.61 12.43 -35.30
N ALA A 61 31.78 11.64 -36.36
CA ALA A 61 31.30 10.27 -36.42
C ALA A 61 32.01 9.37 -35.40
N MET A 62 33.34 9.43 -35.29
CA MET A 62 34.09 8.69 -34.26
C MET A 62 33.68 9.10 -32.84
N LYS A 63 33.61 10.41 -32.57
CA LYS A 63 33.17 10.91 -31.26
C LYS A 63 31.75 10.44 -30.89
N ASN A 64 30.84 10.34 -31.86
CA ASN A 64 29.49 9.82 -31.64
C ASN A 64 29.46 8.31 -31.40
N VAL A 65 30.40 7.54 -31.96
CA VAL A 65 30.54 6.10 -31.70
C VAL A 65 31.06 5.85 -30.30
N ASP A 66 32.08 6.60 -29.87
CA ASP A 66 32.63 6.48 -28.51
C ASP A 66 31.57 6.83 -27.45
N ALA A 67 30.83 7.93 -27.66
CA ALA A 67 29.73 8.31 -26.77
C ALA A 67 28.60 7.27 -26.73
N LYS A 68 28.27 6.64 -27.87
CA LYS A 68 27.27 5.58 -27.89
C LYS A 68 27.73 4.34 -27.10
N GLY A 69 29.00 3.95 -27.23
CA GLY A 69 29.57 2.84 -26.46
C GLY A 69 29.57 3.09 -24.95
N GLU A 70 29.97 4.30 -24.53
CA GLU A 70 29.93 4.70 -23.12
C GLU A 70 28.51 4.73 -22.56
N TYR A 71 27.53 5.22 -23.33
CA TYR A 71 26.12 5.17 -22.95
C TYR A 71 25.64 3.74 -22.70
N GLU A 72 25.88 2.82 -23.64
CA GLU A 72 25.45 1.43 -23.54
C GLU A 72 26.15 0.71 -22.35
N GLU A 73 27.41 1.04 -22.09
CA GLU A 73 28.14 0.50 -20.93
C GLU A 73 27.54 0.96 -19.59
N TYR A 74 27.19 2.24 -19.48
CA TYR A 74 26.59 2.78 -18.26
C TYR A 74 25.19 2.23 -18.01
N MET A 75 24.37 2.09 -19.05
CA MET A 75 23.06 1.43 -18.95
C MET A 75 23.21 -0.01 -18.43
N ALA A 76 24.09 -0.82 -19.03
CA ALA A 76 24.28 -2.21 -18.63
C ALA A 76 24.81 -2.36 -17.19
N LYS A 77 25.67 -1.44 -16.72
CA LYS A 77 26.10 -1.42 -15.32
C LYS A 77 24.97 -1.05 -14.38
N ALA A 78 24.16 -0.06 -14.74
CA ALA A 78 23.02 0.36 -13.95
C ALA A 78 22.00 -0.79 -13.78
N ASP A 79 21.65 -1.46 -14.88
CA ASP A 79 20.75 -2.64 -14.87
C ASP A 79 21.31 -3.75 -13.97
N LYS A 80 22.61 -4.04 -14.05
CA LYS A 80 23.26 -5.04 -13.20
C LYS A 80 23.23 -4.66 -11.72
N TYR A 81 23.44 -3.38 -11.40
CA TYR A 81 23.35 -2.93 -10.00
C TYR A 81 21.93 -3.04 -9.46
N LEU A 82 20.94 -2.74 -10.31
CA LEU A 82 19.53 -2.93 -10.00
C LEU A 82 19.20 -4.40 -9.69
N GLU A 83 19.69 -5.35 -10.50
CA GLU A 83 19.55 -6.80 -10.25
C GLU A 83 20.16 -7.24 -8.92
N THR A 84 21.17 -6.52 -8.43
CA THR A 84 21.83 -6.78 -7.14
C THR A 84 21.32 -5.88 -6.00
N LEU A 85 20.23 -5.13 -6.23
CA LEU A 85 19.61 -4.20 -5.28
C LEU A 85 20.54 -3.09 -4.75
N ASP A 86 21.60 -2.75 -5.50
CA ASP A 86 22.54 -1.68 -5.16
C ASP A 86 22.06 -0.35 -5.78
N TYR A 87 21.00 0.22 -5.19
CA TYR A 87 20.24 1.33 -5.78
C TYR A 87 21.08 2.60 -5.95
N GLU A 88 21.96 2.93 -5.00
CA GLU A 88 22.84 4.11 -5.09
C GLU A 88 23.76 4.04 -6.31
N LYS A 89 24.33 2.85 -6.58
CA LYS A 89 25.18 2.66 -7.75
C LYS A 89 24.37 2.62 -9.03
N ALA A 90 23.20 1.98 -9.03
CA ALA A 90 22.30 1.99 -10.18
C ALA A 90 21.92 3.43 -10.57
N GLU A 91 21.51 4.26 -9.61
CA GLU A 91 21.22 5.69 -9.81
C GLU A 91 22.41 6.42 -10.42
N THR A 92 23.61 6.21 -9.85
CA THR A 92 24.84 6.86 -10.30
C THR A 92 25.14 6.53 -11.77
N GLU A 93 25.00 5.27 -12.17
CA GLU A 93 25.30 4.86 -13.55
C GLU A 93 24.22 5.32 -14.54
N TYR A 94 22.93 5.33 -14.17
CA TYR A 94 21.87 5.92 -15.00
C TYR A 94 22.08 7.43 -15.22
N LEU A 95 22.46 8.17 -14.18
CA LEU A 95 22.78 9.60 -14.29
C LEU A 95 23.98 9.85 -15.22
N LYS A 96 24.98 8.95 -15.23
CA LYS A 96 26.09 9.00 -16.20
C LYS A 96 25.59 8.75 -17.62
N ALA A 97 24.73 7.75 -17.85
CA ALA A 97 24.14 7.51 -19.16
C ALA A 97 23.36 8.75 -19.68
N ILE A 98 22.57 9.39 -18.81
CA ILE A 98 21.86 10.65 -19.10
C ILE A 98 22.83 11.78 -19.46
N ALA A 99 23.98 11.87 -18.77
CA ALA A 99 24.99 12.88 -19.06
C ALA A 99 25.62 12.71 -20.45
N ILE A 100 25.72 11.47 -20.95
CA ILE A 100 26.24 11.14 -22.28
C ILE A 100 25.22 11.45 -23.38
N ASP A 101 23.99 10.94 -23.26
CA ASP A 101 22.91 11.23 -24.21
C ASP A 101 21.57 11.56 -23.50
N PRO A 102 21.31 12.84 -23.20
CA PRO A 102 20.10 13.25 -22.49
C PRO A 102 18.83 13.19 -23.35
N ARG A 103 18.93 12.77 -24.62
CA ARG A 103 17.78 12.67 -25.53
C ARG A 103 17.07 11.33 -25.46
N GLN A 104 17.68 10.34 -24.81
CA GLN A 104 17.10 9.01 -24.63
C GLN A 104 16.12 9.03 -23.47
N GLU A 105 14.91 8.52 -23.67
CA GLU A 105 13.88 8.42 -22.63
C GLU A 105 14.17 7.36 -21.57
N GLU A 106 14.80 6.25 -21.97
CA GLU A 106 14.96 5.03 -21.19
C GLU A 106 15.63 5.23 -19.82
N PRO A 107 16.80 5.89 -19.70
CA PRO A 107 17.43 6.06 -18.40
C PRO A 107 16.64 6.98 -17.45
N TYR A 108 15.85 7.93 -17.98
CA TYR A 108 14.98 8.74 -17.14
C TYR A 108 13.82 7.91 -16.57
N MET A 109 13.24 7.05 -17.40
CA MET A 109 12.17 6.12 -16.98
C MET A 109 12.67 5.14 -15.93
N LYS A 110 13.84 4.53 -16.16
CA LYS A 110 14.48 3.62 -15.21
C LYS A 110 14.82 4.29 -13.88
N LEU A 111 15.32 5.53 -13.92
CA LEU A 111 15.60 6.28 -12.71
C LEU A 111 14.31 6.68 -11.96
N ALA A 112 13.24 7.01 -12.68
CA ALA A 112 11.94 7.26 -12.07
C ALA A 112 11.36 5.99 -11.41
N GLU A 113 11.43 4.84 -12.08
CA GLU A 113 11.04 3.53 -11.51
C GLU A 113 11.85 3.21 -10.25
N LEU A 114 13.17 3.47 -10.26
CA LEU A 114 14.04 3.30 -9.10
C LEU A 114 13.64 4.23 -7.94
N TYR A 115 13.39 5.51 -8.22
CA TYR A 115 12.98 6.45 -7.18
C TYR A 115 11.60 6.13 -6.61
N GLU A 116 10.64 5.71 -7.44
CA GLU A 116 9.34 5.22 -6.99
C GLU A 116 9.48 4.00 -6.08
N ALA A 117 10.30 3.02 -6.47
CA ALA A 117 10.59 1.84 -5.65
C ALA A 117 11.29 2.16 -4.32
N ASN A 118 11.96 3.32 -4.23
CA ASN A 118 12.58 3.81 -3.00
C ASN A 118 11.64 4.72 -2.18
N GLY A 119 10.38 4.89 -2.58
CA GLY A 119 9.43 5.78 -1.91
C GLY A 119 9.75 7.28 -2.07
N GLU A 120 10.43 7.65 -3.17
CA GLU A 120 10.84 9.01 -3.51
C GLU A 120 10.14 9.53 -4.78
N PRO A 121 8.79 9.55 -4.84
CA PRO A 121 8.05 9.95 -6.04
C PRO A 121 8.34 11.41 -6.45
N GLU A 122 8.76 12.28 -5.53
CA GLU A 122 9.16 13.65 -5.84
C GLU A 122 10.45 13.68 -6.70
N LYS A 123 11.39 12.75 -6.44
CA LYS A 123 12.58 12.60 -7.27
C LYS A 123 12.22 12.00 -8.63
N ALA A 124 11.27 11.06 -8.67
CA ALA A 124 10.73 10.51 -9.91
C ALA A 124 10.09 11.61 -10.78
N GLU A 125 9.23 12.45 -10.21
CA GLU A 125 8.62 13.59 -10.91
C GLU A 125 9.70 14.58 -11.39
N SER A 126 10.67 14.89 -10.54
CA SER A 126 11.78 15.80 -10.86
C SER A 126 12.63 15.29 -12.04
N ILE A 127 12.97 13.99 -12.06
CA ILE A 127 13.77 13.42 -13.15
C ILE A 127 12.98 13.35 -14.45
N LEU A 128 11.69 12.99 -14.40
CA LEU A 128 10.82 12.97 -15.57
C LEU A 128 10.57 14.40 -16.11
N ALA A 129 10.45 15.40 -15.24
CA ALA A 129 10.38 16.80 -15.64
C ALA A 129 11.66 17.31 -16.32
N LYS A 130 12.84 16.76 -15.95
CA LYS A 130 14.10 17.01 -16.68
C LYS A 130 14.08 16.36 -18.06
N ALA A 131 13.56 15.13 -18.17
CA ALA A 131 13.43 14.41 -19.44
C ALA A 131 12.61 15.22 -20.46
N ASP A 132 11.51 15.83 -20.02
CA ASP A 132 10.64 16.68 -20.84
C ASP A 132 11.32 17.88 -21.48
N LYS A 133 12.46 18.33 -20.94
CA LYS A 133 13.24 19.43 -21.53
C LYS A 133 14.27 18.95 -22.55
N LYS A 134 14.59 17.65 -22.57
CA LYS A 134 15.74 17.08 -23.28
C LYS A 134 15.35 16.04 -24.33
N VAL A 135 14.38 15.19 -24.03
CA VAL A 135 13.90 14.11 -24.91
C VAL A 135 13.02 14.71 -26.02
N PRO A 136 13.20 14.31 -27.30
CA PRO A 136 12.34 14.77 -28.39
C PRO A 136 10.88 14.35 -28.23
N GLU A 137 9.94 15.23 -28.56
CA GLU A 137 8.48 15.02 -28.41
C GLU A 137 7.97 13.69 -28.98
N LYS A 138 8.48 13.28 -30.14
CA LYS A 138 8.14 11.99 -30.78
C LYS A 138 8.41 10.74 -29.91
N ASN A 139 9.26 10.86 -28.90
CA ASN A 139 9.64 9.77 -27.99
C ASN A 139 9.00 9.93 -26.59
N ARG A 140 8.17 10.96 -26.36
CA ARG A 140 7.64 11.26 -25.03
C ARG A 140 6.39 10.50 -24.62
N LYS A 141 5.73 9.78 -25.51
CA LYS A 141 4.46 9.10 -25.19
C LYS A 141 4.55 8.21 -23.93
N LYS A 142 5.65 7.47 -23.77
CA LYS A 142 5.89 6.65 -22.57
C LYS A 142 6.24 7.48 -21.33
N LEU A 143 6.99 8.58 -21.52
CA LEU A 143 7.34 9.53 -20.47
C LEU A 143 6.11 10.27 -19.92
N GLU A 144 5.16 10.64 -20.77
CA GLU A 144 3.92 11.32 -20.36
C GLU A 144 3.06 10.42 -19.48
N GLN A 145 2.90 9.14 -19.84
CA GLN A 145 2.21 8.17 -18.98
C GLN A 145 2.92 8.04 -17.63
N LYS A 146 4.24 7.87 -17.64
CA LYS A 146 5.02 7.69 -16.41
C LYS A 146 5.02 8.93 -15.52
N LYS A 147 4.97 10.12 -16.12
CA LYS A 147 4.80 11.37 -15.38
C LYS A 147 3.48 11.44 -14.65
N GLU A 148 2.39 11.02 -15.29
CA GLU A 148 1.08 11.02 -14.67
C GLU A 148 1.06 10.04 -13.49
N GLU A 149 1.64 8.85 -13.65
CA GLU A 149 1.83 7.86 -12.56
C GLU A 149 2.67 8.46 -11.42
N ALA A 150 3.83 9.04 -11.71
CA ALA A 150 4.70 9.64 -10.69
C ALA A 150 4.03 10.81 -9.97
N LYS A 151 3.26 11.63 -10.69
CA LYS A 151 2.51 12.76 -10.13
C LYS A 151 1.39 12.27 -9.21
N GLN A 152 0.64 11.25 -9.63
CA GLN A 152 -0.37 10.61 -8.78
C GLN A 152 0.27 10.03 -7.52
N ASN A 153 1.41 9.36 -7.64
CA ASN A 153 2.14 8.81 -6.50
C ASN A 153 2.65 9.91 -5.55
N THR A 154 3.11 11.05 -6.07
CA THR A 154 3.51 12.22 -5.25
C THR A 154 2.31 12.81 -4.51
N GLU A 155 1.20 13.07 -5.21
CA GLU A 155 -0.04 13.57 -4.62
C GLU A 155 -0.59 12.60 -3.56
N GLN A 156 -0.46 11.29 -3.78
CA GLN A 156 -0.85 10.27 -2.80
C GLN A 156 0.10 10.19 -1.59
N LYS A 157 1.40 10.45 -1.77
CA LYS A 157 2.36 10.53 -0.66
C LYS A 157 2.13 11.76 0.22
N GLU A 158 1.59 12.85 -0.32
CA GLU A 158 1.15 13.97 0.53
C GLU A 158 -0.06 13.58 1.42
N ASN A 159 -0.83 12.56 1.02
CA ASN A 159 -1.94 11.97 1.79
C ASN A 159 -1.52 10.73 2.58
N TYR A 160 -0.22 10.51 2.79
CA TYR A 160 0.34 9.36 3.46
C TYR A 160 -0.07 9.29 4.94
N LYS A 161 -0.92 8.32 5.30
CA LYS A 161 -1.51 8.21 6.65
C LYS A 161 -0.75 7.25 7.57
N ALA A 162 0.58 7.19 7.47
CA ALA A 162 1.39 6.31 8.32
C ALA A 162 2.66 6.99 8.84
N THR A 163 3.05 6.68 10.07
CA THR A 163 4.38 7.03 10.62
C THR A 163 4.99 5.84 11.32
N TRP A 164 6.31 5.79 11.43
CA TRP A 164 6.97 4.80 12.27
C TRP A 164 6.59 5.01 13.74
N GLU A 165 5.96 4.01 14.34
CA GLU A 165 5.92 3.82 15.78
C GLU A 165 7.28 3.30 16.27
N SER A 166 7.85 2.35 15.50
CA SER A 166 9.19 1.80 15.69
C SER A 166 9.87 1.67 14.33
N GLU A 167 11.04 2.28 14.18
CA GLU A 167 11.79 2.21 12.93
C GLU A 167 12.20 0.75 12.58
N PRO A 168 12.48 0.44 11.30
CA PRO A 168 12.97 -0.87 10.87
C PRO A 168 14.28 -1.29 11.54
N GLN A 169 14.20 -2.10 12.58
CA GLN A 169 15.37 -2.58 13.33
C GLN A 169 15.41 -4.10 13.52
N ILE A 170 14.28 -4.80 13.30
CA ILE A 170 14.17 -6.24 13.54
C ILE A 170 14.67 -7.00 12.29
N GLU A 171 15.67 -7.86 12.49
CA GLU A 171 16.18 -8.76 11.45
C GLU A 171 15.42 -10.09 11.54
N ALA A 172 14.62 -10.39 10.52
CA ALA A 172 13.87 -11.64 10.39
C ALA A 172 13.67 -11.98 8.92
N ASP A 173 13.65 -13.28 8.60
CA ASP A 173 13.35 -13.76 7.27
C ASP A 173 11.90 -13.40 6.91
N ALA A 174 10.98 -13.63 7.85
CA ALA A 174 9.57 -13.27 7.75
C ALA A 174 8.96 -12.93 9.11
N ILE A 175 7.96 -12.03 9.10
CA ILE A 175 6.97 -11.87 10.15
C ILE A 175 5.61 -12.07 9.48
N TYR A 176 4.73 -12.89 10.04
CA TYR A 176 3.43 -13.20 9.44
C TYR A 176 2.39 -13.60 10.47
N TYR A 177 1.12 -13.42 10.12
CA TYR A 177 -0.01 -13.97 10.88
C TYR A 177 -0.40 -15.35 10.35
N LEU A 178 -0.81 -16.22 11.26
CA LEU A 178 -1.38 -17.54 10.95
C LEU A 178 -2.87 -17.45 10.67
N ALA A 179 -3.46 -18.53 10.15
CA ALA A 179 -4.89 -18.58 9.90
C ALA A 179 -5.71 -18.78 11.18
N GLU A 180 -6.87 -18.13 11.24
CA GLU A 180 -7.88 -18.43 12.24
C GLU A 180 -8.30 -19.90 12.17
N SER A 181 -8.57 -20.53 13.32
CA SER A 181 -8.86 -21.97 13.42
C SER A 181 -9.88 -22.34 14.49
N ASP A 182 -10.63 -21.37 15.03
CA ASP A 182 -11.66 -21.65 16.02
C ASP A 182 -12.94 -22.29 15.40
N TYR A 183 -12.83 -23.57 15.09
CA TYR A 183 -13.94 -24.40 14.60
C TYR A 183 -14.99 -24.76 15.67
N TYR A 184 -14.79 -24.36 16.94
CA TYR A 184 -15.80 -24.59 17.98
C TYR A 184 -16.92 -23.58 17.87
N GLU A 185 -16.55 -22.31 17.78
CA GLU A 185 -17.49 -21.20 17.77
C GLU A 185 -18.00 -20.89 16.36
N LYS A 186 -17.22 -21.20 15.31
CA LYS A 186 -17.49 -20.70 13.96
C LYS A 186 -17.48 -21.79 12.88
N PRO A 187 -18.34 -21.66 11.85
CA PRO A 187 -18.23 -22.48 10.64
C PRO A 187 -17.00 -22.09 9.82
N ALA A 188 -16.50 -23.00 8.98
CA ALA A 188 -15.31 -22.78 8.16
C ALA A 188 -15.42 -21.58 7.20
N ASN A 189 -16.65 -21.20 6.84
CA ASN A 189 -16.95 -20.02 6.03
C ASN A 189 -16.40 -18.71 6.66
N GLU A 190 -16.18 -18.69 7.97
CA GLU A 190 -15.72 -17.52 8.74
C GLU A 190 -14.22 -17.56 9.13
N LEU A 191 -13.47 -18.56 8.67
CA LEU A 191 -12.10 -18.83 9.15
C LEU A 191 -11.02 -18.62 8.08
N LYS A 192 -11.39 -18.21 6.86
CA LYS A 192 -10.45 -17.82 5.80
C LYS A 192 -9.97 -16.38 5.99
N ARG A 193 -9.30 -16.15 7.13
CA ARG A 193 -8.74 -14.86 7.57
C ARG A 193 -7.57 -15.10 8.53
N GLN A 194 -6.74 -14.09 8.69
CA GLN A 194 -5.66 -14.10 9.66
C GLN A 194 -6.19 -14.13 11.10
N LEU A 195 -5.50 -14.85 11.99
CA LEU A 195 -5.71 -14.81 13.43
C LEU A 195 -5.25 -13.43 13.94
N LEU A 196 -6.21 -12.63 14.39
CA LEU A 196 -5.90 -11.37 15.06
C LEU A 196 -5.56 -11.68 16.51
N SER A 197 -4.32 -11.40 16.87
CA SER A 197 -3.76 -11.65 18.17
C SER A 197 -2.71 -10.59 18.46
N PRO A 198 -2.39 -10.32 19.73
CA PRO A 198 -1.25 -9.48 20.09
C PRO A 198 0.08 -9.93 19.45
N TYR A 199 0.16 -11.19 19.03
CA TYR A 199 1.38 -11.80 18.49
C TYR A 199 1.28 -12.08 16.99
N ALA A 200 2.40 -11.90 16.30
CA ALA A 200 2.70 -12.46 15.00
C ALA A 200 3.77 -13.56 15.13
N VAL A 201 3.87 -14.45 14.13
CA VAL A 201 4.99 -15.38 14.04
C VAL A 201 6.19 -14.65 13.45
N ILE A 202 7.34 -14.78 14.10
CA ILE A 202 8.64 -14.33 13.58
C ILE A 202 9.47 -15.56 13.22
N GLN A 203 10.09 -15.52 12.05
CA GLN A 203 10.93 -16.59 11.52
C GLN A 203 12.31 -16.07 11.16
N THR A 204 13.34 -16.78 11.60
CA THR A 204 14.75 -16.51 11.31
C THR A 204 15.49 -17.80 10.95
N GLU A 205 16.77 -17.69 10.58
CA GLU A 205 17.65 -18.84 10.39
C GLU A 205 17.81 -19.71 11.66
N GLU A 206 17.58 -19.13 12.85
CA GLU A 206 17.73 -19.83 14.14
C GLU A 206 16.49 -20.66 14.51
N GLY A 207 15.31 -20.26 14.02
CA GLY A 207 14.03 -20.92 14.27
C GLY A 207 12.84 -19.96 14.19
N LYS A 208 11.71 -20.37 14.77
CA LYS A 208 10.46 -19.61 14.82
C LYS A 208 10.15 -19.18 16.26
N GLY A 209 9.47 -18.06 16.42
CA GLY A 209 8.98 -17.54 17.70
C GLY A 209 7.73 -16.67 17.54
N LEU A 210 7.30 -16.06 18.63
CA LEU A 210 6.21 -15.09 18.64
C LEU A 210 6.75 -13.69 18.98
N VAL A 211 6.24 -12.67 18.30
CA VAL A 211 6.62 -11.27 18.50
C VAL A 211 5.38 -10.41 18.62
N GLY A 212 5.34 -9.56 19.64
CA GLY A 212 4.30 -8.56 19.85
C GLY A 212 4.44 -7.38 18.88
N ILE A 213 3.35 -6.66 18.62
CA ILE A 213 3.37 -5.45 17.76
C ILE A 213 4.24 -4.31 18.33
N ASP A 214 4.68 -4.41 19.57
CA ASP A 214 5.69 -3.54 20.20
C ASP A 214 7.14 -3.94 19.86
N GLY A 215 7.33 -5.08 19.19
CA GLY A 215 8.63 -5.66 18.88
C GLY A 215 9.21 -6.53 19.98
N GLU A 216 8.50 -6.72 21.10
CA GLU A 216 8.95 -7.59 22.18
C GLU A 216 8.66 -9.06 21.85
N MET A 217 9.61 -9.94 22.17
CA MET A 217 9.49 -11.38 21.93
C MET A 217 8.69 -12.03 23.05
N GLU A 218 7.73 -12.86 22.69
CA GLU A 218 7.05 -13.77 23.62
C GLU A 218 7.75 -15.13 23.57
N GLY A 219 8.56 -15.40 24.60
CA GLY A 219 9.46 -16.56 24.61
C GLY A 219 10.71 -16.35 23.74
N GLY A 220 11.17 -17.41 23.10
CA GLY A 220 12.36 -17.40 22.23
C GLY A 220 12.12 -18.03 20.86
N LEU A 221 13.21 -18.26 20.11
CA LEU A 221 13.20 -18.76 18.73
C LEU A 221 13.35 -20.29 18.63
N GLU A 222 13.17 -21.03 19.72
CA GLU A 222 13.38 -22.49 19.80
C GLU A 222 12.35 -23.36 19.07
N TYR A 223 11.32 -22.76 18.45
CA TYR A 223 10.24 -23.51 17.84
C TYR A 223 10.57 -23.82 16.38
N LYS A 224 10.42 -25.09 16.00
CA LYS A 224 10.57 -25.52 14.59
C LYS A 224 9.29 -25.25 13.79
N GLU A 225 8.15 -25.35 14.45
CA GLU A 225 6.83 -25.07 13.87
C GLU A 225 5.95 -24.32 14.85
N ILE A 226 5.17 -23.39 14.31
CA ILE A 226 4.12 -22.67 15.00
C ILE A 226 2.91 -22.69 14.07
N HIS A 227 1.79 -23.20 14.55
CA HIS A 227 0.53 -23.27 13.82
C HIS A 227 -0.62 -22.91 14.76
N THR A 228 -1.83 -22.77 14.23
CA THR A 228 -3.01 -22.50 15.05
C THR A 228 -3.76 -23.78 15.37
N TYR A 229 -4.32 -23.85 16.57
CA TYR A 229 -5.22 -24.90 17.01
C TYR A 229 -6.33 -24.28 17.86
N VAL A 230 -7.56 -24.25 17.34
CA VAL A 230 -8.74 -23.78 18.08
C VAL A 230 -8.56 -22.32 18.53
N GLY A 231 -8.15 -21.44 17.62
CA GLY A 231 -7.92 -20.02 17.91
C GLY A 231 -6.69 -19.72 18.79
N GLN A 232 -5.90 -20.74 19.14
CA GLN A 232 -4.67 -20.59 19.94
C GLN A 232 -3.43 -20.84 19.08
N TYR A 233 -2.29 -20.29 19.48
CA TYR A 233 -1.00 -20.69 18.92
C TYR A 233 -0.55 -21.99 19.56
N LEU A 234 -0.15 -22.95 18.73
CA LEU A 234 0.50 -24.17 19.14
C LEU A 234 1.95 -24.16 18.64
N LEU A 235 2.90 -24.29 19.57
CA LEU A 235 4.32 -24.14 19.31
C LEU A 235 5.03 -25.47 19.55
N GLU A 236 5.73 -25.97 18.53
CA GLU A 236 6.47 -27.23 18.59
C GLU A 236 7.97 -27.01 18.66
N ARG A 237 8.61 -27.56 19.69
CA ARG A 237 10.06 -27.57 19.88
C ARG A 237 10.70 -28.77 19.19
N SER A 238 11.96 -28.61 18.76
CA SER A 238 12.77 -29.74 18.27
C SER A 238 13.29 -30.63 19.40
N GLU A 239 13.58 -30.04 20.57
CA GLU A 239 14.06 -30.75 21.76
C GLU A 239 13.01 -30.66 22.88
N PRO A 240 12.66 -31.80 23.51
CA PRO A 240 11.75 -31.80 24.64
C PRO A 240 12.33 -31.09 25.85
N VAL A 241 11.47 -30.48 26.65
CA VAL A 241 11.81 -29.90 27.96
C VAL A 241 11.19 -30.75 29.06
N TYR A 242 12.00 -31.15 30.03
CA TYR A 242 11.53 -31.90 31.19
C TYR A 242 10.88 -30.95 32.22
N ASP A 243 9.66 -31.28 32.62
CA ASP A 243 8.90 -30.61 33.66
C ASP A 243 8.96 -31.45 34.95
N ASP A 244 9.62 -30.91 35.98
CA ASP A 244 9.78 -31.56 37.27
C ASP A 244 8.45 -31.67 38.05
N GLU A 245 7.50 -30.76 37.85
CA GLU A 245 6.22 -30.76 38.57
C GLU A 245 5.29 -31.83 38.03
N MET A 246 5.24 -31.96 36.70
CA MET A 246 4.44 -32.96 35.99
C MET A 246 5.15 -34.30 35.82
N GLN A 247 6.47 -34.37 36.10
CA GLN A 247 7.33 -35.53 35.88
C GLN A 247 7.22 -36.07 34.44
N ASN A 248 7.22 -35.14 33.46
CA ASN A 248 7.00 -35.45 32.04
C ASN A 248 7.89 -34.57 31.14
N GLU A 249 8.08 -35.00 29.89
CA GLU A 249 8.75 -34.22 28.85
C GLU A 249 7.72 -33.60 27.89
N TRP A 250 7.90 -32.33 27.55
CA TRP A 250 7.03 -31.59 26.65
C TRP A 250 7.76 -31.12 25.41
N THR A 251 7.18 -31.37 24.25
CA THR A 251 7.61 -30.79 22.96
C THR A 251 6.61 -29.77 22.43
N MET A 252 5.37 -29.80 22.91
CA MET A 252 4.28 -28.94 22.47
C MET A 252 3.92 -27.93 23.56
N TYR A 253 3.78 -26.68 23.15
CA TYR A 253 3.41 -25.54 23.98
C TYR A 253 2.25 -24.79 23.34
N ARG A 254 1.55 -23.98 24.12
CA ARG A 254 0.46 -23.13 23.63
C ARG A 254 0.49 -21.74 24.24
N ILE A 255 -0.13 -20.80 23.55
CA ILE A 255 -0.51 -19.49 24.08
C ILE A 255 -1.82 -19.02 23.44
N SER A 256 -2.64 -18.36 24.23
CA SER A 256 -3.94 -17.79 23.86
C SER A 256 -4.24 -16.55 24.72
N GLU A 257 -5.34 -15.86 24.45
CA GLU A 257 -5.79 -14.73 25.28
C GLU A 257 -6.07 -15.13 26.74
N ASP A 258 -6.43 -16.39 26.99
CA ASP A 258 -6.77 -16.90 28.33
C ASP A 258 -5.55 -17.37 29.16
N THR A 259 -4.35 -17.36 28.57
CA THR A 259 -3.13 -17.85 29.24
C THR A 259 -2.23 -16.69 29.65
N ASP A 260 -1.66 -16.76 30.86
CA ASP A 260 -0.69 -15.77 31.39
C ASP A 260 0.70 -15.81 30.68
N GLY A 261 0.82 -16.53 29.57
CA GLY A 261 2.05 -16.74 28.81
C GLY A 261 2.12 -18.12 28.17
N ILE A 262 3.29 -18.46 27.61
CA ILE A 262 3.51 -19.78 26.98
C ILE A 262 3.56 -20.89 28.03
N GLU A 263 2.68 -21.88 27.90
CA GLU A 263 2.61 -23.04 28.80
C GLU A 263 2.66 -24.38 28.03
N PRO A 264 3.04 -25.50 28.68
CA PRO A 264 2.97 -26.81 28.04
C PRO A 264 1.56 -27.10 27.51
N ALA A 265 1.47 -27.63 26.30
CA ALA A 265 0.18 -27.95 25.70
C ALA A 265 -0.30 -29.31 26.22
N TRP A 266 -1.19 -29.29 27.19
CA TRP A 266 -1.86 -30.48 27.72
C TRP A 266 -3.37 -30.34 27.65
N GLY A 267 -4.07 -31.47 27.54
CA GLY A 267 -5.53 -31.46 27.43
C GLY A 267 -6.05 -30.84 26.14
N LEU A 268 -5.26 -30.83 25.06
CA LEU A 268 -5.75 -30.58 23.71
C LEU A 268 -6.81 -31.66 23.42
N GLY A 269 -8.09 -31.31 23.52
CA GLY A 269 -9.20 -32.22 23.25
C GLY A 269 -9.22 -32.66 21.80
N ASP A 270 -10.13 -33.57 21.44
CA ASP A 270 -10.41 -33.83 20.02
C ASP A 270 -11.04 -32.56 19.43
N GLY A 271 -10.45 -32.01 18.37
CA GLY A 271 -10.91 -30.78 17.72
C GLY A 271 -12.39 -30.83 17.35
N ALA A 272 -13.05 -29.67 17.34
CA ALA A 272 -14.47 -29.57 16.98
C ALA A 272 -14.72 -30.08 15.55
N PRO A 273 -15.86 -30.75 15.29
CA PRO A 273 -16.23 -31.07 13.93
C PRO A 273 -16.43 -29.77 13.14
N MET A 274 -15.74 -29.68 12.00
CA MET A 274 -15.89 -28.57 11.07
C MET A 274 -17.32 -28.55 10.52
N ASP A 275 -18.01 -27.41 10.65
CA ASP A 275 -19.26 -27.15 9.94
C ASP A 275 -18.97 -26.23 8.75
N ILE A 276 -19.70 -26.45 7.66
CA ILE A 276 -19.54 -25.71 6.41
C ILE A 276 -20.94 -25.52 5.84
N PHE A 277 -21.29 -24.27 5.53
CA PHE A 277 -22.48 -23.94 4.76
C PHE A 277 -22.13 -23.92 3.27
N TYR A 278 -22.86 -24.70 2.48
CA TYR A 278 -22.67 -24.83 1.03
C TYR A 278 -24.01 -24.81 0.32
N GLU A 279 -24.00 -24.56 -0.99
CA GLU A 279 -25.22 -24.59 -1.79
C GLU A 279 -25.25 -25.83 -2.68
N CYS A 280 -26.42 -26.48 -2.75
CA CYS A 280 -26.71 -27.58 -3.65
C CYS A 280 -28.20 -27.53 -4.02
N ASP A 281 -28.54 -27.69 -5.31
CA ASP A 281 -29.92 -27.68 -5.83
C ASP A 281 -30.76 -26.43 -5.44
N GLY A 282 -30.12 -25.30 -5.22
CA GLY A 282 -30.73 -24.03 -4.82
C GLY A 282 -31.01 -23.90 -3.32
N GLU A 283 -30.53 -24.85 -2.50
CA GLU A 283 -30.69 -24.83 -1.06
C GLU A 283 -29.34 -24.60 -0.36
N LEU A 284 -29.32 -23.75 0.66
CA LEU A 284 -28.18 -23.58 1.55
C LEU A 284 -28.22 -24.68 2.63
N ILE A 285 -27.16 -25.48 2.71
CA ILE A 285 -27.09 -26.71 3.50
C ILE A 285 -25.87 -26.66 4.40
N SER A 286 -26.02 -27.07 5.67
CA SER A 286 -24.90 -27.36 6.56
C SER A 286 -24.39 -28.79 6.29
N VAL A 287 -23.08 -28.97 6.21
CA VAL A 287 -22.46 -30.31 6.11
C VAL A 287 -22.91 -31.22 7.25
N LEU A 288 -23.13 -30.68 8.45
CA LEU A 288 -23.53 -31.45 9.61
C LEU A 288 -24.94 -32.05 9.49
N ASP A 289 -25.81 -31.49 8.64
CA ASP A 289 -27.18 -31.99 8.41
C ASP A 289 -27.20 -33.37 7.74
N ASN A 290 -26.15 -33.67 6.97
CA ASN A 290 -25.99 -34.94 6.25
C ASN A 290 -24.85 -35.81 6.81
N SER A 291 -24.26 -35.40 7.94
CA SER A 291 -23.24 -36.17 8.64
C SER A 291 -23.88 -37.15 9.63
N SER A 292 -23.19 -38.27 9.93
CA SER A 292 -23.60 -39.14 11.05
C SER A 292 -23.20 -38.57 12.43
N SER A 293 -22.63 -37.36 12.44
CA SER A 293 -22.03 -36.66 13.57
C SER A 293 -23.04 -35.84 14.39
N PHE A 294 -22.56 -35.37 15.55
CA PHE A 294 -23.32 -34.79 16.64
C PHE A 294 -24.11 -33.52 16.24
N TYR A 295 -25.43 -33.60 16.13
CA TYR A 295 -26.34 -32.44 15.94
C TYR A 295 -26.08 -31.28 16.92
N GLU A 296 -25.56 -31.57 18.11
CA GLU A 296 -25.18 -30.57 19.12
C GLU A 296 -24.00 -29.69 18.70
N ALA A 297 -23.26 -30.05 17.65
CA ALA A 297 -22.11 -29.29 17.14
C ALA A 297 -22.43 -28.41 15.91
N ARG A 298 -23.71 -28.32 15.52
CA ARG A 298 -24.17 -27.40 14.47
C ARG A 298 -23.88 -25.96 14.90
N LYS A 299 -23.24 -25.18 14.02
CA LYS A 299 -23.01 -23.76 14.24
C LYS A 299 -24.20 -22.96 13.74
N ASP A 300 -24.38 -21.79 14.32
CA ASP A 300 -25.30 -20.81 13.74
C ASP A 300 -24.78 -20.38 12.38
N MET A 301 -25.72 -20.05 11.50
CA MET A 301 -25.38 -19.48 10.19
C MET A 301 -24.68 -18.13 10.43
N PRO A 302 -23.61 -17.80 9.69
CA PRO A 302 -22.94 -16.52 9.86
C PRO A 302 -23.92 -15.35 9.74
N GLU A 303 -23.81 -14.39 10.65
CA GLU A 303 -24.54 -13.12 10.58
C GLU A 303 -23.86 -12.24 9.52
N GLY A 304 -24.63 -11.68 8.57
CA GLY A 304 -24.08 -10.87 7.49
C GLY A 304 -23.49 -11.68 6.34
N ALA A 305 -22.47 -11.12 5.68
CA ALA A 305 -21.93 -11.67 4.43
C ALA A 305 -20.89 -12.78 4.64
N PHE A 306 -20.97 -13.86 3.88
CA PHE A 306 -20.01 -14.98 3.94
C PHE A 306 -19.91 -15.73 2.61
N PRO A 307 -18.77 -16.39 2.34
CA PRO A 307 -18.58 -17.15 1.10
C PRO A 307 -19.31 -18.48 1.16
N VAL A 308 -20.01 -18.83 0.07
CA VAL A 308 -20.68 -20.13 -0.10
C VAL A 308 -20.24 -20.75 -1.40
N ARG A 309 -19.89 -22.04 -1.38
CA ARG A 309 -19.46 -22.80 -2.55
C ARG A 309 -20.61 -23.65 -3.08
N HIS A 310 -20.75 -23.70 -4.40
CA HIS A 310 -21.73 -24.56 -5.08
C HIS A 310 -21.20 -25.99 -5.19
N TYR A 311 -22.07 -26.98 -4.98
CA TYR A 311 -21.81 -28.40 -5.24
C TYR A 311 -22.95 -29.02 -6.06
N GLU A 312 -22.59 -29.91 -6.98
CA GLU A 312 -23.54 -30.66 -7.81
C GLU A 312 -24.22 -31.81 -7.04
N GLU A 313 -23.56 -32.32 -5.99
CA GLU A 313 -24.07 -33.40 -5.14
C GLU A 313 -23.84 -33.03 -3.67
N PRO A 314 -24.82 -33.27 -2.78
CA PRO A 314 -24.69 -32.93 -1.37
C PRO A 314 -23.68 -33.85 -0.68
N TYR A 315 -23.07 -33.36 0.40
CA TYR A 315 -22.20 -34.18 1.24
C TYR A 315 -22.97 -35.40 1.80
N SER A 316 -22.33 -36.58 1.84
CA SER A 316 -22.89 -37.78 2.46
C SER A 316 -21.82 -38.69 3.08
N ASP A 317 -21.95 -38.89 4.39
CA ASP A 317 -21.08 -39.73 5.22
C ASP A 317 -21.27 -41.25 4.95
N SER A 318 -22.31 -41.62 4.19
CA SER A 318 -22.71 -43.01 3.96
C SER A 318 -21.91 -43.76 2.88
N THR A 319 -21.00 -43.06 2.19
CA THR A 319 -20.24 -43.59 1.06
C THR A 319 -18.86 -44.04 1.54
N ILE A 320 -18.59 -45.35 1.56
CA ILE A 320 -17.26 -45.90 1.86
C ILE A 320 -16.27 -45.34 0.83
N GLY A 321 -15.48 -44.33 1.21
CA GLY A 321 -14.44 -43.76 0.37
C GLY A 321 -14.33 -42.24 0.40
N ASN A 322 -15.41 -41.48 0.58
CA ASN A 322 -15.35 -40.02 0.54
C ASN A 322 -15.06 -39.45 1.93
N SER A 323 -13.82 -39.01 2.18
CA SER A 323 -13.57 -38.09 3.29
C SER A 323 -14.20 -36.72 3.00
N LEU A 324 -14.48 -35.91 4.03
CA LEU A 324 -14.94 -34.52 3.87
C LEU A 324 -14.06 -33.75 2.87
N TYR A 325 -12.75 -33.95 2.94
CA TYR A 325 -11.75 -33.36 2.04
C TYR A 325 -11.95 -33.75 0.58
N GLU A 326 -12.14 -35.05 0.28
CA GLU A 326 -12.39 -35.49 -1.10
C GLU A 326 -13.66 -34.87 -1.69
N TRP A 327 -14.69 -34.65 -0.88
CA TRP A 327 -15.90 -33.95 -1.32
C TRP A 327 -15.64 -32.46 -1.54
N MET A 328 -14.92 -31.78 -0.65
CA MET A 328 -14.56 -30.36 -0.80
C MET A 328 -13.80 -30.08 -2.11
N GLU A 329 -12.97 -31.01 -2.56
CA GLU A 329 -12.26 -30.93 -3.85
C GLU A 329 -13.20 -30.93 -5.08
N THR A 330 -14.42 -31.45 -4.94
CA THR A 330 -15.41 -31.48 -6.04
C THR A 330 -16.20 -30.19 -6.19
N GLY A 331 -16.06 -29.25 -5.26
CA GLY A 331 -16.83 -28.02 -5.25
C GLY A 331 -16.58 -27.13 -6.46
N GLY A 332 -17.63 -26.45 -6.90
CA GLY A 332 -17.60 -25.47 -7.97
C GLY A 332 -17.06 -24.12 -7.53
N ARG A 333 -17.59 -23.06 -8.15
CA ARG A 333 -17.28 -21.66 -7.82
C ARG A 333 -18.00 -21.21 -6.55
N TYR A 334 -17.54 -20.10 -5.99
CA TYR A 334 -18.16 -19.43 -4.86
C TYR A 334 -19.06 -18.28 -5.28
N ALA A 335 -20.06 -18.02 -4.45
CA ALA A 335 -20.84 -16.80 -4.39
C ALA A 335 -20.74 -16.21 -2.99
N VAL A 336 -20.93 -14.89 -2.88
CA VAL A 336 -21.19 -14.21 -1.61
C VAL A 336 -22.67 -14.36 -1.26
N TYR A 337 -22.93 -14.84 -0.05
CA TYR A 337 -24.24 -14.87 0.58
C TYR A 337 -24.29 -13.78 1.64
N ASN A 338 -25.48 -13.28 1.95
CA ASN A 338 -25.73 -12.38 3.06
C ASN A 338 -27.09 -12.76 3.69
N ASP A 339 -27.11 -12.98 5.01
CA ASP A 339 -28.28 -13.45 5.76
C ASP A 339 -28.97 -14.70 5.14
N GLY A 340 -28.15 -15.62 4.61
CA GLY A 340 -28.60 -16.90 4.04
C GLY A 340 -29.07 -16.85 2.59
N GLU A 341 -29.04 -15.68 1.94
CA GLU A 341 -29.44 -15.51 0.54
C GLU A 341 -28.23 -15.11 -0.34
N PRO A 342 -28.14 -15.59 -1.59
CA PRO A 342 -27.06 -15.19 -2.50
C PRO A 342 -27.21 -13.72 -2.91
N VAL A 343 -26.16 -12.93 -2.73
CA VAL A 343 -26.08 -11.54 -3.24
C VAL A 343 -25.26 -11.43 -4.53
N THR A 344 -24.58 -12.51 -4.92
CA THR A 344 -23.85 -12.63 -6.19
C THR A 344 -24.12 -13.98 -6.86
N ASP A 345 -23.76 -14.10 -8.14
CA ASP A 345 -23.72 -15.38 -8.83
C ASP A 345 -22.48 -16.21 -8.39
N PHE A 346 -22.50 -17.52 -8.60
CA PHE A 346 -21.34 -18.42 -8.37
C PHE A 346 -20.25 -18.22 -9.42
N ILE A 347 -19.50 -17.11 -9.31
CA ILE A 347 -18.49 -16.68 -10.29
C ILE A 347 -17.08 -16.63 -9.74
N TYR A 348 -16.88 -16.72 -8.43
CA TYR A 348 -15.56 -16.58 -7.81
C TYR A 348 -14.85 -17.94 -7.73
N GLU A 349 -13.54 -17.93 -8.00
CA GLU A 349 -12.69 -19.12 -7.92
C GLU A 349 -12.37 -19.46 -6.47
N GLU A 350 -12.18 -18.43 -5.65
CA GLU A 350 -11.97 -18.52 -4.21
C GLU A 350 -12.47 -17.26 -3.51
N CYS A 351 -12.70 -17.36 -2.20
CA CYS A 351 -13.14 -16.24 -1.38
C CYS A 351 -12.47 -16.30 0.01
N GLY A 352 -12.12 -15.13 0.53
CA GLY A 352 -11.85 -14.95 1.96
C GLY A 352 -13.14 -14.73 2.75
N THR A 353 -12.99 -14.60 4.06
CA THR A 353 -14.09 -14.27 4.97
C THR A 353 -14.38 -12.76 5.01
N ALA A 354 -15.63 -12.40 5.33
CA ALA A 354 -16.02 -11.01 5.58
C ALA A 354 -15.36 -10.46 6.84
N SER A 355 -14.77 -9.28 6.71
CA SER A 355 -14.21 -8.54 7.83
C SER A 355 -14.19 -7.06 7.47
N SER A 356 -14.49 -6.19 8.43
CA SER A 356 -14.60 -4.73 8.22
C SER A 356 -15.41 -4.34 6.96
N GLY A 357 -16.51 -5.07 6.69
CA GLY A 357 -17.42 -4.78 5.57
C GLY A 357 -16.94 -5.21 4.18
N LEU A 358 -15.79 -5.91 4.07
CA LEU A 358 -15.26 -6.40 2.79
C LEU A 358 -15.00 -7.92 2.82
N LEU A 359 -15.12 -8.55 1.66
CA LEU A 359 -14.71 -9.93 1.39
C LEU A 359 -13.68 -9.95 0.26
N ALA A 360 -12.56 -10.63 0.47
CA ALA A 360 -11.61 -10.92 -0.60
C ALA A 360 -12.25 -11.94 -1.57
N VAL A 361 -12.15 -11.68 -2.87
CA VAL A 361 -12.68 -12.57 -3.91
C VAL A 361 -11.66 -12.77 -5.03
N LYS A 362 -11.54 -14.00 -5.51
CA LYS A 362 -10.67 -14.35 -6.63
C LYS A 362 -11.48 -14.54 -7.90
N LYS A 363 -11.10 -13.83 -8.95
CA LYS A 363 -11.75 -13.92 -10.26
C LYS A 363 -10.70 -13.81 -11.36
N ASP A 364 -10.77 -14.72 -12.33
CA ASP A 364 -9.83 -14.78 -13.45
C ASP A 364 -8.36 -14.87 -12.99
N GLY A 365 -8.11 -15.61 -11.90
CA GLY A 365 -6.80 -15.81 -11.30
C GLY A 365 -6.25 -14.63 -10.47
N ARG A 366 -7.00 -13.53 -10.30
CA ARG A 366 -6.58 -12.33 -9.56
C ARG A 366 -7.51 -12.05 -8.38
N TRP A 367 -6.96 -11.46 -7.34
CA TRP A 367 -7.69 -11.09 -6.13
C TRP A 367 -8.18 -9.64 -6.18
N GLY A 368 -9.37 -9.42 -5.60
CA GLY A 368 -9.99 -8.12 -5.36
C GLY A 368 -10.90 -8.20 -4.14
N TYR A 369 -11.69 -7.16 -3.88
CA TYR A 369 -12.60 -7.10 -2.73
C TYR A 369 -13.98 -6.60 -3.14
N VAL A 370 -14.99 -7.23 -2.55
CA VAL A 370 -16.40 -6.84 -2.66
C VAL A 370 -16.93 -6.44 -1.29
N ASP A 371 -17.93 -5.56 -1.26
CA ASP A 371 -18.69 -5.28 -0.05
C ASP A 371 -19.71 -6.40 0.26
N GLU A 372 -20.39 -6.29 1.39
CA GLU A 372 -21.40 -7.25 1.86
C GLU A 372 -22.64 -7.37 0.96
N SER A 373 -22.84 -6.42 0.03
CA SER A 373 -23.87 -6.50 -1.02
C SER A 373 -23.39 -7.23 -2.26
N GLY A 374 -22.11 -7.66 -2.29
CA GLY A 374 -21.47 -8.29 -3.43
C GLY A 374 -20.98 -7.31 -4.49
N LYS A 375 -21.00 -6.00 -4.21
CA LYS A 375 -20.51 -4.99 -5.14
C LYS A 375 -19.00 -4.88 -5.04
N GLU A 376 -18.34 -4.88 -6.19
CA GLU A 376 -16.89 -4.66 -6.29
C GLU A 376 -16.50 -3.28 -5.75
N VAL A 377 -15.59 -3.28 -4.77
CA VAL A 377 -14.97 -2.09 -4.19
C VAL A 377 -13.53 -1.97 -4.68
N ILE A 378 -12.79 -3.07 -4.66
CA ILE A 378 -11.41 -3.15 -5.17
C ILE A 378 -11.39 -4.16 -6.31
N PRO A 379 -11.05 -3.74 -7.54
CA PRO A 379 -11.04 -4.64 -8.69
C PRO A 379 -10.12 -5.85 -8.52
N ALA A 380 -10.50 -6.97 -9.13
CA ALA A 380 -9.69 -8.19 -9.15
C ALA A 380 -8.46 -8.06 -10.05
N GLU A 381 -7.38 -7.46 -9.53
CA GLU A 381 -6.12 -7.24 -10.25
C GLU A 381 -4.86 -7.52 -9.43
N PHE A 382 -5.02 -8.00 -8.20
CA PHE A 382 -3.93 -8.22 -7.24
C PHE A 382 -3.47 -9.67 -7.23
N ASP A 383 -2.22 -9.86 -6.81
CA ASP A 383 -1.69 -11.16 -6.43
C ASP A 383 -2.13 -11.49 -5.00
N ALA A 384 -1.89 -12.72 -4.56
CA ALA A 384 -2.08 -13.08 -3.16
C ALA A 384 -1.13 -12.26 -2.28
N SER A 385 -1.67 -11.75 -1.17
CA SER A 385 -0.91 -10.97 -0.17
C SER A 385 -0.55 -11.80 1.05
N TRP A 386 -0.99 -13.05 1.12
CA TRP A 386 -0.82 -13.90 2.29
C TRP A 386 -0.77 -15.37 1.90
N HIS A 387 0.27 -16.05 2.34
CA HIS A 387 0.32 -17.51 2.30
C HIS A 387 -0.52 -18.02 3.48
N TYR A 388 -1.64 -18.65 3.20
CA TYR A 388 -2.54 -19.20 4.20
C TYR A 388 -1.92 -20.45 4.83
N TYR A 389 -1.41 -20.28 6.05
CA TYR A 389 -0.88 -21.35 6.88
C TYR A 389 -2.04 -22.06 7.60
N SER A 390 -2.69 -23.03 6.95
CA SER A 390 -3.55 -23.97 7.67
C SER A 390 -2.72 -25.12 8.23
N THR A 391 -3.19 -25.68 9.35
CA THR A 391 -2.56 -26.73 10.17
C THR A 391 -1.74 -27.75 9.37
N PRO A 392 -0.54 -28.14 9.84
CA PRO A 392 0.20 -29.22 9.21
C PRO A 392 -0.58 -30.53 9.32
N GLU A 393 -1.09 -31.04 8.20
CA GLU A 393 -1.32 -32.47 8.11
C GLU A 393 0.04 -33.17 8.28
N SER A 394 0.02 -34.42 8.77
CA SER A 394 1.23 -35.17 9.13
C SER A 394 2.20 -35.50 7.97
N TYR A 395 2.12 -34.81 6.83
CA TYR A 395 2.80 -35.10 5.58
C TYR A 395 3.39 -33.90 4.82
N GLY A 396 3.34 -32.68 5.34
CA GLY A 396 4.08 -31.53 4.79
C GLY A 396 3.36 -30.19 4.93
N GLU A 397 4.11 -29.10 4.78
CA GLU A 397 3.58 -27.74 4.70
C GLU A 397 2.87 -27.57 3.34
N GLU A 398 1.52 -27.64 3.32
CA GLU A 398 0.72 -27.16 2.19
C GLU A 398 0.22 -25.75 2.52
N TYR A 399 0.52 -24.80 1.63
CA TYR A 399 0.04 -23.42 1.74
C TYR A 399 -0.87 -23.12 0.55
N GLU A 400 -1.94 -22.40 0.84
CA GLU A 400 -2.79 -21.81 -0.19
C GLU A 400 -2.56 -20.30 -0.26
N ASP A 401 -2.61 -19.73 -1.45
CA ASP A 401 -2.37 -18.30 -1.67
C ASP A 401 -3.67 -17.50 -1.57
N TYR A 402 -3.82 -16.69 -0.52
CA TYR A 402 -4.96 -15.82 -0.24
C TYR A 402 -4.58 -14.35 -0.15
N CYS A 403 -5.59 -13.50 0.02
CA CYS A 403 -5.39 -12.13 0.50
C CYS A 403 -5.81 -12.02 1.96
N TYR A 404 -5.18 -11.11 2.69
CA TYR A 404 -5.59 -10.78 4.04
C TYR A 404 -7.04 -10.28 4.06
N ALA A 405 -7.80 -10.67 5.08
CA ALA A 405 -9.10 -10.07 5.35
C ALA A 405 -8.89 -8.61 5.80
N ALA A 406 -9.88 -7.74 5.53
CA ALA A 406 -9.79 -6.35 5.97
C ALA A 406 -9.79 -6.26 7.51
N THR A 407 -9.00 -5.36 8.08
CA THR A 407 -8.92 -5.14 9.52
C THR A 407 -8.95 -3.66 9.81
N GLU A 408 -9.77 -3.26 10.78
CA GLU A 408 -9.88 -1.88 11.24
C GLU A 408 -10.14 -0.87 10.10
N GLY A 409 -10.86 -1.29 9.06
CA GLY A 409 -11.13 -0.43 7.92
C GLY A 409 -10.03 -0.39 6.85
N TYR A 410 -9.03 -1.27 6.92
CA TYR A 410 -7.90 -1.31 5.98
C TYR A 410 -7.70 -2.69 5.33
N VAL A 411 -7.17 -2.69 4.11
CA VAL A 411 -6.70 -3.89 3.40
C VAL A 411 -5.29 -3.68 2.90
N VAL A 412 -4.48 -4.73 3.03
CA VAL A 412 -3.14 -4.78 2.45
C VAL A 412 -3.22 -5.54 1.13
N LEU A 413 -2.58 -5.00 0.10
CA LEU A 413 -2.62 -5.50 -1.26
C LEU A 413 -1.21 -5.69 -1.81
N CYS A 414 -1.01 -6.72 -2.62
CA CYS A 414 0.25 -6.97 -3.30
C CYS A 414 0.02 -7.12 -4.80
N LYS A 415 0.82 -6.42 -5.61
CA LYS A 415 0.81 -6.54 -7.08
C LYS A 415 2.23 -6.57 -7.60
N GLU A 416 2.62 -7.69 -8.20
CA GLU A 416 3.96 -7.91 -8.76
C GLU A 416 5.08 -7.63 -7.72
N GLY A 417 4.85 -8.04 -6.47
CA GLY A 417 5.79 -7.84 -5.36
C GLY A 417 5.81 -6.42 -4.78
N LYS A 418 4.92 -5.53 -5.23
CA LYS A 418 4.77 -4.18 -4.68
C LYS A 418 3.58 -4.12 -3.75
N TRP A 419 3.86 -3.75 -2.50
CA TRP A 419 2.86 -3.69 -1.44
C TRP A 419 2.24 -2.31 -1.33
N GLU A 420 0.94 -2.27 -1.12
CA GLU A 420 0.15 -1.07 -0.85
C GLU A 420 -0.91 -1.35 0.22
N MET A 421 -1.49 -0.29 0.79
CA MET A 421 -2.63 -0.37 1.70
C MET A 421 -3.74 0.55 1.21
N ARG A 422 -4.97 0.07 1.29
CA ARG A 422 -6.18 0.86 1.02
C ARG A 422 -7.13 0.80 2.19
N ASP A 423 -8.01 1.78 2.31
CA ASP A 423 -9.14 1.67 3.22
C ASP A 423 -10.28 0.82 2.60
N THR A 424 -11.32 0.55 3.37
CA THR A 424 -12.47 -0.26 2.95
C THR A 424 -13.38 0.44 1.93
N SER A 425 -13.15 1.72 1.63
CA SER A 425 -13.78 2.40 0.49
C SER A 425 -13.00 2.18 -0.82
N GLY A 426 -11.77 1.68 -0.72
CA GLY A 426 -10.85 1.47 -1.82
C GLY A 426 -9.90 2.65 -2.07
N GLU A 427 -9.86 3.66 -1.20
CA GLU A 427 -8.92 4.77 -1.30
C GLU A 427 -7.53 4.37 -0.79
N THR A 428 -6.47 4.86 -1.44
CA THR A 428 -5.08 4.55 -1.09
C THR A 428 -4.67 5.21 0.23
N VAL A 429 -4.15 4.41 1.15
CA VAL A 429 -3.63 4.82 2.46
C VAL A 429 -2.10 4.78 2.49
N ILE A 430 -1.52 3.69 1.99
CA ILE A 430 -0.07 3.54 1.76
C ILE A 430 0.13 3.24 0.27
N PRO A 431 0.78 4.13 -0.49
CA PRO A 431 1.06 3.91 -1.90
C PRO A 431 1.93 2.68 -2.19
N SER A 432 1.78 2.14 -3.38
CA SER A 432 2.51 0.97 -3.86
C SER A 432 4.02 1.15 -3.87
N GLY A 433 4.73 0.15 -3.34
CA GLY A 433 6.18 0.02 -3.49
C GLY A 433 7.01 0.90 -2.54
N ILE A 434 6.39 1.51 -1.52
CA ILE A 434 7.12 2.19 -0.44
C ILE A 434 7.79 1.19 0.50
N TYR A 435 7.15 0.04 0.70
CA TYR A 435 7.57 -1.02 1.60
C TYR A 435 7.78 -2.32 0.84
N GLU A 436 8.74 -3.11 1.31
CA GLU A 436 9.03 -4.44 0.77
C GLU A 436 7.93 -5.44 1.12
N GLU A 437 7.27 -5.24 2.26
CA GLU A 437 6.19 -6.07 2.78
C GLU A 437 5.35 -5.28 3.81
N LEU A 438 4.05 -5.58 3.88
CA LEU A 438 3.11 -5.00 4.84
C LEU A 438 2.23 -6.12 5.41
N LEU A 439 1.93 -6.06 6.70
CA LEU A 439 0.93 -6.93 7.33
C LEU A 439 -0.35 -6.14 7.65
N PRO A 440 -1.48 -6.84 7.91
CA PRO A 440 -2.74 -6.20 8.31
C PRO A 440 -2.61 -5.29 9.53
N VAL A 441 -3.55 -4.34 9.62
CA VAL A 441 -3.63 -3.41 10.75
C VAL A 441 -4.20 -4.13 11.97
N TYR A 442 -3.56 -3.96 13.11
CA TYR A 442 -3.98 -4.43 14.43
C TYR A 442 -3.66 -3.34 15.46
N GLU A 443 -4.69 -2.89 16.19
CA GLU A 443 -4.66 -1.78 17.14
C GLU A 443 -4.07 -0.48 16.55
N GLY A 444 -4.51 -0.14 15.34
CA GLY A 444 -4.06 1.04 14.60
C GLY A 444 -2.59 0.97 14.16
N LYS A 445 -1.96 -0.21 14.24
CA LYS A 445 -0.55 -0.43 13.88
C LYS A 445 -0.42 -1.55 12.86
N CYS A 446 0.66 -1.55 12.08
CA CYS A 446 0.96 -2.66 11.20
C CYS A 446 2.47 -2.90 11.07
N TRP A 447 2.85 -4.14 10.81
CA TRP A 447 4.22 -4.47 10.47
C TRP A 447 4.56 -3.99 9.05
N ALA A 448 5.76 -3.45 8.89
CA ALA A 448 6.28 -3.05 7.59
C ALA A 448 7.76 -3.41 7.46
N LYS A 449 8.11 -3.99 6.31
CA LYS A 449 9.51 -4.32 5.97
C LYS A 449 10.09 -3.24 5.08
N LYS A 450 11.26 -2.74 5.45
CA LYS A 450 12.01 -1.74 4.69
C LYS A 450 13.52 -1.93 4.89
N ASP A 451 14.26 -1.87 3.80
CA ASP A 451 15.71 -2.08 3.77
C ASP A 451 16.12 -3.43 4.40
N GLY A 452 15.32 -4.47 4.13
CA GLY A 452 15.50 -5.83 4.65
C GLY A 452 15.17 -6.01 6.14
N ARG A 453 14.68 -4.99 6.85
CA ARG A 453 14.35 -5.04 8.28
C ARG A 453 12.89 -4.73 8.55
N TRP A 454 12.36 -5.30 9.61
CA TRP A 454 10.99 -5.08 10.07
C TRP A 454 10.93 -3.94 11.09
N GLY A 455 9.90 -3.11 10.95
CA GLY A 455 9.49 -2.09 11.90
C GLY A 455 7.97 -2.04 11.99
N VAL A 456 7.46 -1.09 12.77
CA VAL A 456 6.03 -0.97 13.07
C VAL A 456 5.56 0.42 12.67
N LEU A 457 4.56 0.48 11.80
CA LEU A 457 3.86 1.70 11.45
C LEU A 457 2.66 1.89 12.35
N LYS A 458 2.38 3.13 12.68
CA LYS A 458 1.10 3.61 13.18
C LYS A 458 0.32 4.19 12.02
N ILE A 459 -0.92 3.77 11.86
CA ILE A 459 -1.86 4.23 10.84
C ILE A 459 -2.78 5.29 11.46
N TYR A 460 -2.92 6.45 10.81
CA TYR A 460 -3.80 7.52 11.28
C TYR A 460 -5.13 7.51 10.55
N GLU A 461 -6.23 7.53 11.30
CA GLU A 461 -7.52 7.92 10.76
C GLU A 461 -7.57 9.44 10.55
N TRP A 462 -7.97 9.86 9.36
CA TRP A 462 -8.51 11.20 9.19
C TRP A 462 -9.93 11.19 9.75
N LYS A 463 -10.19 11.94 10.82
CA LYS A 463 -11.53 12.52 11.01
C LYS A 463 -11.70 13.55 9.89
N GLU A 464 -12.75 13.44 9.09
CA GLU A 464 -13.09 14.48 8.12
C GLU A 464 -13.05 15.85 8.81
N GLU A 465 -12.16 16.73 8.37
CA GLU A 465 -12.20 18.14 8.72
C GLU A 465 -13.55 18.69 8.23
N GLU A 466 -14.34 19.23 9.16
CA GLU A 466 -15.43 20.14 8.81
C GLU A 466 -14.85 21.22 7.89
N THR A 467 -15.35 21.31 6.67
CA THR A 467 -14.95 22.31 5.68
C THR A 467 -14.94 23.71 6.30
N GLN A 468 -13.76 24.22 6.61
CA GLN A 468 -13.58 25.56 7.15
C GLN A 468 -13.58 26.56 5.99
N GLU A 469 -14.63 27.38 5.90
CA GLU A 469 -14.63 28.55 5.02
C GLU A 469 -13.48 29.49 5.40
N ASN A 470 -12.70 29.85 4.37
CA ASN A 470 -11.60 30.83 4.32
C ASN A 470 -11.64 31.95 5.37
N VAL A 471 -10.54 32.11 6.11
CA VAL A 471 -10.04 33.44 6.49
C VAL A 471 -8.52 33.48 6.28
N ASP A 472 -8.10 34.50 5.53
CA ASP A 472 -6.77 34.74 4.99
C ASP A 472 -5.62 34.89 6.02
N GLU A 473 -4.43 34.45 5.56
CA GLU A 473 -3.05 34.91 5.81
C GLU A 473 -2.73 35.73 7.08
N ALA A 474 -1.81 35.21 7.92
CA ALA A 474 -0.40 35.68 7.99
C ALA A 474 0.37 35.11 9.21
N ASP A 475 1.60 34.67 8.93
CA ASP A 475 2.77 34.51 9.82
C ASP A 475 2.66 33.59 11.06
N ALA A 476 3.21 32.38 10.94
CA ALA A 476 3.71 31.60 12.07
C ALA A 476 5.24 31.47 11.97
N GLN A 477 5.92 32.30 12.78
CA GLN A 477 7.32 32.16 13.14
C GLN A 477 7.38 31.36 14.46
N GLU A 478 8.35 30.45 14.54
CA GLU A 478 8.78 29.58 15.66
C GLU A 478 8.28 29.81 17.10
N SER A 479 7.91 28.69 17.72
CA SER A 479 8.14 28.25 19.10
C SER A 479 7.78 29.15 20.29
N GLY A 480 6.95 28.62 21.20
CA GLY A 480 6.91 29.05 22.59
C GLY A 480 5.69 28.52 23.36
N GLU A 481 5.92 27.75 24.43
CA GLU A 481 4.96 27.58 25.53
C GLU A 481 4.57 28.96 26.08
N ALA A 482 3.25 29.24 26.18
CA ALA A 482 2.55 29.65 27.40
C ALA A 482 1.15 30.26 27.13
N ASP A 483 0.15 29.61 27.73
CA ASP A 483 -0.97 30.16 28.51
C ASP A 483 -2.26 30.73 27.88
N SER A 484 -3.36 30.15 28.41
CA SER A 484 -4.74 30.62 28.63
C SER A 484 -5.78 30.34 27.53
N ALA A 485 -7.03 29.95 27.83
CA ALA A 485 -7.78 30.03 29.09
C ALA A 485 -8.88 28.94 29.16
N TYR A 486 -8.56 27.77 29.70
CA TYR A 486 -9.59 26.82 30.12
C TYR A 486 -9.25 26.17 31.46
N THR A 487 -10.28 25.78 32.19
CA THR A 487 -10.08 25.07 33.47
C THR A 487 -9.80 23.60 33.18
N VAL A 488 -8.75 23.05 33.78
CA VAL A 488 -8.51 21.60 33.76
C VAL A 488 -9.22 20.99 34.97
N TYR A 489 -10.12 20.05 34.71
CA TYR A 489 -10.87 19.31 35.71
C TYR A 489 -10.22 17.95 35.94
N GLU A 490 -10.01 17.64 37.22
CA GLU A 490 -9.46 16.37 37.69
C GLU A 490 -10.58 15.34 37.85
N SER A 491 -10.25 14.06 37.68
CA SER A 491 -11.14 12.92 37.95
C SER A 491 -11.85 13.07 39.30
N GLY A 492 -13.18 12.88 39.32
CA GLY A 492 -14.01 13.08 40.50
C GLY A 492 -15.12 14.13 40.30
N PRO A 493 -15.61 14.78 41.38
CA PRO A 493 -16.75 15.68 41.30
C PRO A 493 -16.49 16.91 40.41
N VAL A 494 -17.34 17.11 39.40
CA VAL A 494 -17.28 18.26 38.49
C VAL A 494 -18.60 19.01 38.41
N GLU A 495 -18.52 20.29 38.09
CA GLU A 495 -19.64 21.17 37.73
C GLU A 495 -19.28 21.89 36.43
N LEU A 496 -20.05 21.65 35.39
CA LEU A 496 -19.88 22.23 34.05
C LEU A 496 -21.19 22.87 33.58
N THR A 497 -21.08 23.85 32.69
CA THR A 497 -22.22 24.47 32.02
C THR A 497 -22.07 24.36 30.52
N GLY A 498 -23.19 24.20 29.83
CA GLY A 498 -23.18 23.98 28.41
C GLY A 498 -24.56 23.75 27.83
N THR A 499 -24.61 23.44 26.55
CA THR A 499 -25.84 23.11 25.85
C THR A 499 -25.93 21.61 25.61
N ILE A 500 -27.07 21.01 25.93
CA ILE A 500 -27.32 19.59 25.67
C ILE A 500 -27.42 19.36 24.16
N GLN A 501 -26.74 18.33 23.67
CA GLN A 501 -26.87 17.84 22.31
C GLN A 501 -27.10 16.34 22.31
N TYR A 502 -28.13 15.90 21.59
CA TYR A 502 -28.34 14.50 21.26
C TYR A 502 -27.66 14.19 19.93
N GLU A 503 -26.83 13.16 19.91
CA GLU A 503 -26.17 12.65 18.70
C GLU A 503 -26.34 11.14 18.62
N LYS A 504 -26.39 10.60 17.40
CA LYS A 504 -26.23 9.17 17.16
C LYS A 504 -24.75 8.92 16.89
N GLY A 505 -24.12 8.12 17.73
CA GLY A 505 -22.73 7.70 17.58
C GLY A 505 -22.64 6.23 17.22
N MET A 506 -21.62 5.84 16.47
CA MET A 506 -21.30 4.43 16.27
C MET A 506 -20.26 4.02 17.31
N HIS A 507 -20.56 3.02 18.13
CA HIS A 507 -19.59 2.41 19.03
C HIS A 507 -18.56 1.60 18.22
N PRO A 508 -17.31 1.43 18.69
CA PRO A 508 -16.29 0.64 17.99
C PRO A 508 -16.67 -0.83 17.68
N ASN A 509 -17.71 -1.36 18.32
CA ASN A 509 -18.27 -2.70 18.03
C ASN A 509 -19.35 -2.69 16.93
N GLY A 510 -19.63 -1.53 16.32
CA GLY A 510 -20.67 -1.37 15.29
C GLY A 510 -22.08 -1.10 15.81
N GLU A 511 -22.29 -0.94 17.12
CA GLU A 511 -23.60 -0.58 17.69
C GLU A 511 -23.88 0.93 17.59
N GLU A 512 -25.04 1.29 17.06
CA GLU A 512 -25.50 2.69 17.04
C GLU A 512 -26.05 3.07 18.42
N LEU A 513 -25.45 4.08 19.05
CA LEU A 513 -25.81 4.56 20.38
C LEU A 513 -26.40 5.96 20.31
N ASP A 514 -27.48 6.19 21.06
CA ASP A 514 -27.97 7.53 21.36
C ASP A 514 -27.09 8.14 22.46
N VAL A 515 -26.29 9.13 22.07
CA VAL A 515 -25.32 9.80 22.93
C VAL A 515 -25.84 11.16 23.36
N LEU A 516 -25.71 11.44 24.66
CA LEU A 516 -25.98 12.74 25.23
C LEU A 516 -24.67 13.48 25.47
N LEU A 517 -24.42 14.55 24.71
CA LEU A 517 -23.27 15.43 24.89
C LEU A 517 -23.65 16.72 25.59
N LEU A 518 -22.75 17.22 26.43
CA LEU A 518 -22.74 18.60 26.90
C LEU A 518 -21.74 19.39 26.06
N LYS A 519 -22.21 20.25 25.15
CA LYS A 519 -21.35 21.23 24.47
C LYS A 519 -21.03 22.34 25.47
N LEU A 520 -19.77 22.46 25.87
CA LEU A 520 -19.33 23.31 26.98
C LEU A 520 -19.40 24.79 26.61
N ASP A 521 -19.82 25.63 27.55
CA ASP A 521 -19.83 27.09 27.37
C ASP A 521 -18.44 27.69 27.19
N THR A 522 -17.45 27.02 27.76
CA THR A 522 -16.03 27.35 27.65
C THR A 522 -15.28 26.03 27.52
N PRO A 523 -14.31 25.92 26.61
CA PRO A 523 -13.46 24.73 26.56
C PRO A 523 -12.89 24.38 27.94
N ALA A 524 -12.59 23.11 28.15
CA ALA A 524 -12.06 22.59 29.40
C ALA A 524 -10.95 21.57 29.11
N GLY A 525 -10.05 21.37 30.08
CA GLY A 525 -9.18 20.21 30.09
C GLY A 525 -9.80 19.14 30.98
N PHE A 526 -9.61 17.88 30.66
CA PHE A 526 -10.05 16.76 31.47
C PHE A 526 -8.88 15.83 31.74
N ARG A 527 -8.52 15.72 33.01
CA ARG A 527 -7.50 14.78 33.47
C ARG A 527 -8.20 13.64 34.18
N VAL A 528 -8.22 12.50 33.50
CA VAL A 528 -8.99 11.33 33.89
C VAL A 528 -8.11 10.09 33.97
N GLY A 529 -8.49 9.14 34.81
CA GLY A 529 -7.63 8.02 35.22
C GLY A 529 -7.14 8.22 36.66
N GLY A 530 -6.18 7.39 37.08
CA GLY A 530 -5.61 7.39 38.42
C GLY A 530 -6.15 6.26 39.32
N GLY A 531 -5.23 5.39 39.76
CA GLY A 531 -5.54 4.14 40.45
C GLY A 531 -4.62 3.03 39.95
N ALA A 532 -5.20 2.01 39.30
CA ALA A 532 -4.46 0.96 38.59
C ALA A 532 -4.24 1.27 37.09
N GLU A 533 -4.82 2.35 36.56
CA GLU A 533 -4.72 2.80 35.17
C GLU A 533 -3.89 4.08 35.05
N GLU A 534 -3.27 4.29 33.88
CA GLU A 534 -2.52 5.51 33.57
C GLU A 534 -3.42 6.74 33.49
N GLU A 535 -2.90 7.85 34.00
CA GLU A 535 -3.60 9.13 34.01
C GLU A 535 -3.43 9.84 32.67
N THR A 536 -4.54 10.10 31.96
CA THR A 536 -4.54 10.77 30.65
C THR A 536 -5.13 12.17 30.77
N THR A 537 -4.46 13.16 30.18
CA THR A 537 -4.98 14.54 30.11
C THR A 537 -5.45 14.84 28.68
N TYR A 538 -6.71 15.25 28.57
CA TYR A 538 -7.32 15.76 27.35
C TYR A 538 -7.42 17.27 27.42
N ASP A 539 -6.81 17.95 26.46
CA ASP A 539 -6.72 19.40 26.42
C ASP A 539 -7.75 20.03 25.49
N ASN A 540 -8.20 21.24 25.81
CA ASN A 540 -9.06 22.07 24.97
C ASN A 540 -10.34 21.35 24.46
N CYS A 541 -10.95 20.52 25.31
CA CYS A 541 -12.17 19.80 25.01
C CYS A 541 -13.36 20.78 24.96
N THR A 542 -14.17 20.68 23.92
CA THR A 542 -15.35 21.54 23.71
C THR A 542 -16.66 20.85 24.07
N ASP A 543 -16.62 19.54 24.29
CA ASP A 543 -17.76 18.76 24.74
C ASP A 543 -17.35 17.65 25.69
N ILE A 544 -18.33 17.05 26.35
CA ILE A 544 -18.16 15.87 27.19
C ILE A 544 -19.45 15.05 27.16
N GLN A 545 -19.32 13.72 27.14
CA GLN A 545 -20.48 12.85 27.21
C GLN A 545 -21.03 12.81 28.63
N ILE A 546 -22.36 12.88 28.73
CA ILE A 546 -23.07 12.67 29.97
C ILE A 546 -23.55 11.21 30.00
N PHE A 547 -23.18 10.49 31.05
CA PHE A 547 -23.63 9.12 31.28
C PHE A 547 -24.55 9.05 32.52
N ASN A 548 -25.73 8.45 32.32
CA ASN A 548 -26.70 8.12 33.36
C ASN A 548 -27.54 6.94 32.85
N PRO A 549 -28.00 5.99 33.69
CA PRO A 549 -29.04 5.04 33.29
C PRO A 549 -30.36 5.76 32.91
N ILE A 550 -30.42 6.15 31.63
CA ILE A 550 -31.49 6.48 30.68
C ILE A 550 -32.94 6.44 31.22
N SER A 551 -33.26 7.10 32.34
CA SER A 551 -34.63 7.07 32.90
C SER A 551 -35.33 8.43 32.97
N ASP A 552 -34.61 9.56 32.84
CA ASP A 552 -35.20 10.90 33.07
C ASP A 552 -34.94 11.95 31.95
N MET A 553 -34.27 11.60 30.86
CA MET A 553 -34.02 12.54 29.74
C MET A 553 -34.48 12.01 28.39
N ASP A 554 -35.15 12.88 27.64
CA ASP A 554 -35.62 12.66 26.27
C ASP A 554 -35.13 13.80 25.34
N GLU A 555 -35.35 13.66 24.03
CA GLU A 555 -34.97 14.64 23.02
C GLU A 555 -35.45 16.08 23.31
N SER A 556 -36.42 16.29 24.21
CA SER A 556 -36.89 17.63 24.57
C SER A 556 -35.84 18.48 25.29
N TRP A 557 -34.78 17.86 25.79
CA TRP A 557 -33.63 18.56 26.36
C TRP A 557 -32.62 19.04 25.31
N ASN A 558 -32.70 18.55 24.07
CA ASN A 558 -31.80 18.96 23.01
C ASN A 558 -31.84 20.49 22.80
N GLY A 559 -30.66 21.11 22.77
CA GLY A 559 -30.51 22.57 22.64
C GLY A 559 -30.77 23.37 23.91
N LYS A 560 -31.07 22.74 25.06
CA LYS A 560 -31.22 23.46 26.33
C LYS A 560 -29.87 23.81 26.94
N HIS A 561 -29.76 25.04 27.42
CA HIS A 561 -28.63 25.48 28.25
C HIS A 561 -28.81 24.97 29.68
N VAL A 562 -27.79 24.28 30.19
CA VAL A 562 -27.87 23.54 31.44
C VAL A 562 -26.60 23.67 32.27
N LYS A 563 -26.76 23.44 33.57
CA LYS A 563 -25.68 23.13 34.50
C LYS A 563 -25.71 21.65 34.78
N VAL A 564 -24.57 20.99 34.64
CA VAL A 564 -24.38 19.56 34.88
C VAL A 564 -23.39 19.39 36.04
N THR A 565 -23.79 18.63 37.05
CA THR A 565 -22.89 18.19 38.13
C THR A 565 -22.83 16.68 38.15
N GLY A 566 -21.66 16.08 38.34
CA GLY A 566 -21.52 14.62 38.39
C GLY A 566 -20.12 14.19 38.74
N GLN A 567 -19.75 12.96 38.38
CA GLN A 567 -18.39 12.42 38.53
C GLN A 567 -17.72 12.35 37.15
N LEU A 568 -16.70 13.17 36.94
CA LEU A 568 -15.79 13.05 35.81
C LEU A 568 -14.96 11.77 35.97
N ARG A 569 -14.98 10.91 34.96
CA ARG A 569 -14.20 9.68 34.90
C ARG A 569 -13.69 9.45 33.49
N GLY A 570 -12.62 8.66 33.38
CA GLY A 570 -12.17 8.09 32.12
C GLY A 570 -12.76 6.69 32.00
N ASP A 571 -13.19 6.30 30.80
CA ASP A 571 -13.59 4.94 30.49
C ASP A 571 -13.77 4.79 28.96
N ALA A 572 -12.79 4.20 28.29
CA ALA A 572 -12.80 4.05 26.83
C ALA A 572 -13.31 2.66 26.36
N HIS A 573 -13.85 1.81 27.24
CA HIS A 573 -14.01 0.39 26.89
C HIS A 573 -15.30 -0.30 27.38
N THR A 574 -16.40 0.43 27.59
CA THR A 574 -17.72 -0.22 27.74
C THR A 574 -18.65 0.13 26.59
N ALA A 575 -19.59 -0.77 26.30
CA ALA A 575 -20.61 -0.67 25.23
C ALA A 575 -21.52 0.58 25.28
N TYR A 576 -21.22 1.56 26.13
CA TYR A 576 -22.07 2.71 26.41
C TYR A 576 -21.36 4.07 26.22
N TYR A 577 -20.07 4.09 25.84
CA TYR A 577 -19.28 5.33 25.77
C TYR A 577 -18.77 5.64 24.35
N PHE A 578 -19.03 6.87 23.91
CA PHE A 578 -18.57 7.47 22.65
C PHE A 578 -17.39 8.44 22.86
N ARG A 579 -17.15 8.85 24.11
CA ARG A 579 -16.00 9.67 24.52
C ARG A 579 -15.19 8.91 25.55
N ASN A 580 -13.87 9.08 25.52
CA ASN A 580 -12.94 8.48 26.49
C ASN A 580 -13.04 9.11 27.90
N TYR A 581 -13.82 10.18 28.04
CA TYR A 581 -14.08 10.88 29.30
C TYR A 581 -15.57 11.24 29.38
N VAL A 582 -16.17 11.00 30.55
CA VAL A 582 -17.63 11.14 30.76
C VAL A 582 -17.95 11.77 32.11
N ILE A 583 -19.15 12.36 32.22
CA ILE A 583 -19.76 12.70 33.50
C ILE A 583 -20.76 11.61 33.86
N ASP A 584 -20.38 10.74 34.80
CA ASP A 584 -21.27 9.73 35.39
C ASP A 584 -22.11 10.34 36.53
N SER A 585 -23.25 9.71 36.83
CA SER A 585 -24.18 10.10 37.89
C SER A 585 -24.60 11.57 37.77
N ALA A 586 -24.76 12.02 36.52
CA ALA A 586 -24.99 13.41 36.21
C ALA A 586 -26.36 13.90 36.70
N ASN A 587 -26.34 15.04 37.37
CA ASN A 587 -27.52 15.81 37.74
C ASN A 587 -27.56 17.08 36.89
N ILE A 588 -28.66 17.26 36.14
CA ILE A 588 -28.80 18.30 35.14
C ILE A 588 -29.90 19.25 35.57
N SER A 589 -29.60 20.54 35.50
CA SER A 589 -30.53 21.60 35.80
C SER A 589 -30.51 22.64 34.69
N GLU A 590 -31.68 22.97 34.14
CA GLU A 590 -31.81 24.00 33.11
C GLU A 590 -31.41 25.37 33.68
N ILE A 591 -30.48 26.05 33.01
CA ILE A 591 -30.10 27.42 33.31
C ILE A 591 -31.07 28.31 32.51
N ARG A 592 -31.91 29.05 33.24
CA ARG A 592 -32.93 29.94 32.66
C ARG A 592 -32.47 31.37 32.54
#